data_AF-A0A946AWI0-F1
#
_entry.id   AF-A0A946AWI0-F1
#
_cell.length_a   1.000
_cell.length_b   1.000
_cell.length_c   1.000
_cell.angle_alpha   90.00
_cell.angle_beta   90.00
_cell.angle_gamma   90.00
#
_symmetry.space_group_name_H-M   'P 1'
#
loop_
_entity.id
_entity.type
_entity.pdbx_description
1 polymer ?
#
loop_
_entity_poly.entity_id
_entity_poly.type
_entity_poly.pdbx_seq_one_letter_code
_entity_poly.pdbx_strand_id
1 'polypeptide(L)' 'SNNYVPLKGDVPSPLNPPSGCHFHTRCPEVMDRCKSEKPTTSSLAKQHTVKCHLYN' A
#
# COMPACT_ATOMS: atom_id res chain seq x y z
N SER A 1 -10.24 -25.48 -6.07
CA SER A 1 -8.80 -25.18 -5.86
C SER A 1 -8.66 -23.74 -5.45
N ASN A 2 -8.21 -23.46 -4.22
CA ASN A 2 -8.04 -22.08 -3.74
C ASN A 2 -6.67 -21.55 -4.18
N ASN A 3 -6.63 -20.58 -5.10
CA ASN A 3 -5.39 -19.98 -5.61
C ASN A 3 -4.97 -18.81 -4.70
N TYR A 4 -4.22 -19.12 -3.64
CA TYR A 4 -3.60 -18.11 -2.77
C TYR A 4 -2.21 -17.75 -3.31
N VAL A 5 -1.97 -16.47 -3.57
CA VAL A 5 -0.64 -15.94 -3.90
C VAL A 5 -0.09 -15.21 -2.67
N PRO A 6 1.00 -15.70 -2.04
CA PRO A 6 1.59 -15.04 -0.89
C PRO A 6 2.21 -13.69 -1.28
N LEU A 7 2.05 -12.70 -0.41
CA LEU A 7 2.77 -11.44 -0.52
C LEU A 7 4.27 -11.72 -0.37
N LYS A 8 5.08 -11.21 -1.31
CA LYS A 8 6.54 -11.34 -1.25
C LYS A 8 7.13 -10.29 -0.30
N GLY A 9 8.14 -10.69 0.46
CA GLY A 9 8.92 -9.80 1.34
C GLY A 9 8.46 -9.79 2.80
N ASP A 10 9.39 -9.44 3.68
CA ASP A 10 9.18 -9.42 5.13
C ASP A 10 8.29 -8.24 5.58
N VAL A 11 7.65 -8.41 6.74
CA VAL A 11 6.94 -7.30 7.40
C VAL A 11 7.99 -6.31 7.90
N PRO A 12 7.96 -5.03 7.47
CA PRO A 12 8.92 -4.05 7.94
C PRO A 12 8.78 -3.83 9.45
N SER A 13 9.90 -3.60 10.12
CA SER A 13 9.91 -3.30 11.55
C SER A 13 9.06 -2.06 11.85
N PRO A 14 8.18 -2.07 12.88
CA PRO A 14 7.42 -0.90 13.28
C PRO A 14 8.29 0.30 13.68
N LEU A 15 9.54 0.05 14.08
CA LEU A 15 10.50 1.09 14.47
C LEU A 15 11.01 1.90 13.27
N ASN A 16 11.05 1.29 12.08
CA ASN A 16 11.58 1.89 10.85
C ASN A 16 10.58 1.71 9.70
N PRO A 17 9.41 2.37 9.76
CA PRO A 17 8.42 2.24 8.70
C PRO A 17 8.96 2.80 7.38
N PRO A 18 8.59 2.20 6.23
CA PRO A 18 8.93 2.75 4.93
C PRO A 18 8.41 4.18 4.77
N SER A 19 9.17 5.03 4.07
CA SER A 19 8.73 6.39 3.72
C SER A 19 7.55 6.35 2.74
N GLY A 20 6.75 7.41 2.71
CA GLY A 20 5.57 7.46 1.84
C GLY A 20 4.51 6.39 2.17
N CYS A 21 4.11 5.60 1.17
CA CYS A 21 3.15 4.51 1.33
C CYS A 21 3.81 3.30 2.02
N HIS A 22 3.35 2.91 3.21
CA HIS A 22 3.95 1.80 3.97
C HIS A 22 3.98 0.45 3.22
N PHE A 23 3.18 0.30 2.17
CA PHE A 23 3.13 -0.91 1.34
C PHE A 23 4.07 -0.88 0.15
N HIS A 24 4.75 0.24 -0.15
CA HIS A 24 5.53 0.40 -1.39
C HIS A 24 6.64 -0.65 -1.57
N THR A 25 7.17 -1.23 -0.48
CA THR A 25 8.19 -2.28 -0.53
C THR A 25 7.65 -3.66 -0.94
N ARG A 26 6.32 -3.84 -0.93
CA ARG A 26 5.65 -5.12 -1.23
C ARG A 26 4.46 -4.99 -2.18
N CYS A 27 4.15 -3.79 -2.65
CA CYS A 27 3.03 -3.51 -3.53
C CYS A 27 3.39 -3.90 -4.97
N PRO A 28 2.58 -4.73 -5.66
CA PRO A 28 2.84 -5.07 -7.06
C PRO A 28 2.61 -3.88 -8.01
N GLU A 29 1.78 -2.92 -7.61
CA GLU A 29 1.42 -1.72 -8.39
C GLU A 29 2.20 -0.48 -7.92
N VAL A 30 3.41 -0.66 -7.40
CA VAL A 30 4.21 0.44 -6.84
C VAL A 30 4.59 1.46 -7.92
N MET A 31 4.44 2.75 -7.60
CA MET A 31 4.86 3.87 -8.44
C MET A 31 5.87 4.75 -7.68
N ASP A 32 6.56 5.65 -8.36
CA ASP A 32 7.60 6.47 -7.71
C ASP A 32 7.06 7.34 -6.57
N ARG A 33 5.89 7.95 -6.74
CA ARG A 33 5.24 8.70 -5.66
C ARG A 33 4.94 7.87 -4.41
N CYS A 34 4.78 6.54 -4.54
CA CYS A 34 4.54 5.67 -3.40
C CYS A 34 5.74 5.59 -2.45
N LYS A 35 6.96 5.86 -2.93
CA LYS A 35 8.20 5.78 -2.14
C LYS A 35 8.42 7.03 -1.28
N SER A 36 7.88 8.17 -1.71
CA SER A 36 8.11 9.49 -1.10
C SER A 36 6.87 10.11 -0.47
N GLU A 37 5.67 9.85 -0.99
CA GLU A 37 4.42 10.48 -0.56
C GLU A 37 3.49 9.51 0.17
N LYS A 38 2.89 9.99 1.26
CA LYS A 38 1.81 9.27 1.93
C LYS A 38 0.51 9.42 1.14
N PRO A 39 -0.22 8.35 0.82
CA PRO A 39 -1.49 8.45 0.14
C PRO A 39 -2.55 9.13 1.00
N THR A 40 -3.39 9.93 0.36
CA THR A 40 -4.59 10.51 0.94
C THR A 40 -5.70 9.47 1.06
N THR A 41 -6.74 9.80 1.83
CA THR A 41 -7.91 8.93 1.94
C THR A 41 -8.83 9.16 0.74
N SER A 42 -9.09 8.11 -0.03
CA SER A 42 -10.08 8.09 -1.11
C SER A 42 -11.32 7.32 -0.66
N SER A 43 -12.52 7.80 -1.03
CA SER A 43 -13.78 7.11 -0.77
C SER A 43 -14.24 6.36 -2.02
N LEU A 44 -14.35 5.04 -1.94
CA LEU A 44 -14.82 4.20 -3.05
C LEU A 44 -16.32 3.89 -2.94
N ALA A 45 -16.87 3.90 -1.72
CA ALA A 45 -18.29 3.79 -1.42
C ALA A 45 -18.59 4.37 -0.02
N LYS A 46 -19.87 4.48 0.35
CA LYS A 46 -20.31 5.10 1.63
C LYS A 46 -19.56 4.61 2.88
N GLN A 47 -19.11 3.36 2.92
CA GLN A 47 -18.38 2.77 4.05
C GLN A 47 -17.06 2.11 3.63
N HIS A 48 -16.59 2.38 2.41
CA HIS A 48 -15.35 1.81 1.89
C HIS A 48 -14.38 2.93 1.52
N THR A 49 -13.35 3.08 2.34
CA THR A 49 -12.26 4.04 2.13
C THR A 49 -10.93 3.33 1.99
N VAL A 50 -10.03 3.95 1.23
CA VAL A 50 -8.70 3.43 0.97
C VAL A 50 -7.66 4.54 1.14
N LYS A 51 -6.40 4.16 1.39
CA LYS A 51 -5.25 5.06 1.32
C LYS A 51 -4.23 4.46 0.34
N CYS A 52 -4.43 4.68 -0.95
CA CYS A 52 -3.57 4.13 -1.99
C CYS A 52 -3.57 5.06 -3.20
N HIS A 53 -2.39 5.41 -3.72
CA HIS A 53 -2.21 6.36 -4.84
C HIS A 53 -2.81 5.91 -6.18
N LEU A 54 -3.27 4.67 -6.30
CA LEU A 54 -4.08 4.21 -7.44
C LEU A 54 -5.49 4.83 -7.43
N TYR A 55 -5.92 5.30 -6.25
CA TYR A 55 -7.16 6.00 -6.01
C TYR A 55 -6.79 7.37 -5.43
N ASN A 56 -7.54 8.41 -5.76
CA ASN A 56 -7.10 9.81 -5.60
C ASN A 56 -6.53 10.19 -4.23
#